data_AF-A0A9P6TJX6-F1
#
_entry.id   AF-A0A9P6TJX6-F1
#
_cell.length_a   1.000
_cell.length_b   1.000
_cell.length_c   1.000
_cell.angle_alpha   90.00
_cell.angle_beta   90.00
_cell.angle_gamma   90.00
#
_symmetry.space_group_name_H-M   'P 1'
#
loop_
_entity.id
_entity.type
_entity.pdbx_description
1 polymer ?
#
loop_
_entity_poly.entity_id
_entity_poly.type
_entity_poly.pdbx_seq_one_letter_code
_entity_poly.pdbx_strand_id
1 'polypeptide(L)'
;MDRTTGKTLSDAYVEFASVNDLQRAIETRHQKPLKGRIVTVSECSQEELLSVVFSKWRGLFCGVSAIPPASEVVKTMSTAAGGGGSTCPPFITREEINSLLVVCKNYKRPFENIVSVITKYPWHQAHLITTMHRDHIYEMLKLSIESLKVHLSKDYVQIEPTLLERLTRAGVMCSAFTERQKMTLLQTARIDCPPDLVHLLLPVMPQNYLTVPYDRLKSAYPQICDGTGDHLIY
;
A
#
# COMPACT_ATOMS: atom_id res chain seq x y z
N MET A 1 -2.21 7.77 12.30
CA MET A 1 -2.72 9.09 11.85
C MET A 1 -4.24 9.01 11.86
N ASP A 2 -4.92 10.03 12.35
CA ASP A 2 -6.37 10.13 12.20
C ASP A 2 -6.70 10.46 10.73
N ARG A 3 -7.42 9.55 10.06
CA ARG A 3 -7.71 9.64 8.61
C ARG A 3 -8.67 10.76 8.24
N THR A 4 -9.45 11.26 9.20
CA THR A 4 -10.44 12.32 9.00
C THR A 4 -9.79 13.70 9.10
N THR A 5 -8.89 13.86 10.06
CA THR A 5 -8.28 15.17 10.40
C THR A 5 -6.85 15.33 9.92
N GLY A 6 -6.16 14.24 9.55
CA GLY A 6 -4.74 14.24 9.20
C GLY A 6 -3.80 14.41 10.40
N LYS A 7 -4.33 14.47 11.62
CA LYS A 7 -3.51 14.65 12.84
C LYS A 7 -2.71 13.39 13.15
N THR A 8 -1.49 13.58 13.62
CA THR A 8 -0.64 12.50 14.14
C THR A 8 -1.17 12.02 15.48
N LEU A 9 -1.09 10.70 15.70
CA LEU A 9 -1.33 10.10 17.01
C LEU A 9 -0.03 10.15 17.83
N SER A 10 -0.10 9.81 19.11
CA SER A 10 1.09 9.68 19.98
C SER A 10 2.03 8.56 19.54
N ASP A 11 1.47 7.56 18.86
CA ASP A 11 2.15 6.29 18.60
C ASP A 11 2.52 6.17 17.13
N ALA A 12 3.64 5.50 16.88
CA ALA A 12 4.12 5.15 15.55
C ALA A 12 4.65 3.71 15.57
N TYR A 13 4.45 3.01 14.47
CA TYR A 13 4.87 1.63 14.30
C TYR A 13 5.94 1.58 13.22
N VAL A 14 6.98 0.77 13.45
CA VAL A 14 8.11 0.59 12.54
C VAL A 14 8.37 -0.90 12.43
N GLU A 15 8.51 -1.37 11.21
CA GLU A 15 8.85 -2.76 10.92
C GLU A 15 10.33 -2.86 10.55
N PHE A 16 10.97 -3.91 11.03
CA PHE A 16 12.38 -4.17 10.81
C PHE A 16 12.55 -5.42 9.96
N ALA A 17 13.57 -5.42 9.10
CA ALA A 17 13.90 -6.59 8.29
C ALA A 17 14.43 -7.78 9.13
N SER A 18 14.97 -7.50 10.32
CA SER A 18 15.50 -8.52 11.23
C SER A 18 15.15 -8.23 12.69
N VAL A 19 15.04 -9.30 13.48
CA VAL A 19 14.85 -9.22 14.94
C VAL A 19 16.04 -8.51 15.61
N ASN A 20 17.25 -8.67 15.06
CA ASN A 20 18.44 -7.99 15.56
C ASN A 20 18.32 -6.46 15.43
N ASP A 21 17.77 -5.96 14.33
CA ASP A 21 17.52 -4.52 14.15
C ASP A 21 16.48 -4.00 15.14
N LEU A 22 15.41 -4.77 15.38
CA LEU A 22 14.40 -4.46 16.37
C LEU A 22 15.01 -4.36 17.78
N GLN A 23 15.80 -5.35 18.19
CA GLN A 23 16.46 -5.36 19.50
C GLN A 23 17.39 -4.15 19.65
N ARG A 24 18.23 -3.89 18.65
CA ARG A 24 19.10 -2.69 18.65
C ARG A 24 18.30 -1.40 18.75
N ALA A 25 17.16 -1.30 18.07
CA ALA A 25 16.31 -0.11 18.15
C ALA A 25 15.73 0.08 19.56
N ILE A 26 15.25 -0.99 20.20
CA ILE A 26 14.73 -0.93 21.57
C ILE A 26 15.84 -0.52 22.54
N GLU A 27 16.98 -1.20 22.53
CA GLU A 27 18.11 -0.92 23.43
C GLU A 27 18.62 0.52 23.30
N THR A 28 18.67 1.05 22.08
CA THR A 28 19.25 2.38 21.83
C THR A 28 18.24 3.52 21.99
N ARG A 29 16.93 3.28 21.86
CA ARG A 29 15.91 4.34 21.79
C ARG A 29 14.87 4.30 22.91
N HIS A 30 14.68 3.18 23.60
CA HIS A 30 13.73 3.10 24.71
C HIS A 30 14.13 4.05 25.86
N GLN A 31 13.15 4.81 26.38
CA GLN A 31 13.33 5.85 27.41
C GLN A 31 14.33 6.95 27.04
N LYS A 32 14.54 7.22 25.74
CA LYS A 32 15.38 8.33 25.29
C LYS A 32 14.54 9.57 24.97
N PRO A 33 15.10 10.78 25.14
CA PRO A 33 14.42 12.01 24.75
C PRO A 33 14.40 12.16 23.23
N LEU A 34 13.22 12.45 22.68
CA LEU A 34 13.01 12.85 21.30
C LEU A 34 12.28 14.20 21.28
N LYS A 35 12.97 15.26 20.88
CA LYS A 35 12.45 16.64 20.86
C LYS A 35 11.78 17.05 22.18
N GLY A 36 12.40 16.69 23.30
CA GLY A 36 11.95 17.04 24.65
C GLY A 36 10.88 16.11 25.25
N ARG A 37 10.51 15.02 24.59
CA ARG A 37 9.62 13.99 25.16
C ARG A 37 10.36 12.67 25.33
N ILE A 38 10.18 12.01 26.47
CA ILE A 38 10.68 10.64 26.65
C ILE A 38 9.80 9.71 25.82
N VAL A 39 10.43 8.93 24.94
CA VAL A 39 9.71 7.95 24.10
C VAL A 39 9.88 6.54 24.65
N THR A 40 8.79 5.78 24.59
CA THR A 40 8.80 4.35 24.86
C THR A 40 8.89 3.62 23.54
N VAL A 41 9.83 2.68 23.43
CA VAL A 41 9.95 1.77 22.29
C VAL A 41 9.77 0.36 22.81
N SER A 42 8.81 -0.38 22.28
CA SER A 42 8.51 -1.76 22.67
C SER A 42 8.23 -2.59 21.42
N GLU A 43 8.39 -3.90 21.54
CA GLU A 43 7.94 -4.84 20.53
C GLU A 43 6.41 -4.86 20.46
N CYS A 44 5.88 -5.08 19.25
CA CYS A 44 4.46 -5.29 19.00
C CYS A 44 4.28 -6.44 18.02
N SER A 45 3.15 -7.13 18.15
CA SER A 45 2.75 -8.19 17.23
C SER A 45 2.29 -7.64 15.88
N GLN A 46 2.27 -8.50 14.86
CA GLN A 46 1.77 -8.15 13.53
C GLN A 46 0.28 -7.80 13.58
N GLU A 47 -0.48 -8.46 14.45
CA GLU A 47 -1.90 -8.30 14.67
C GLU A 47 -2.23 -6.94 15.28
N GLU A 48 -1.43 -6.47 16.24
CA GLU A 48 -1.55 -5.12 16.80
C GLU A 48 -1.33 -4.06 15.73
N LEU A 49 -0.28 -4.21 14.92
CA LEU A 49 -0.02 -3.31 13.78
C LEU A 49 -1.20 -3.28 12.82
N LEU A 50 -1.71 -4.44 12.39
CA LEU A 50 -2.84 -4.51 11.46
C LEU A 50 -4.12 -3.94 12.04
N SER A 51 -4.35 -4.11 13.35
CA SER A 51 -5.50 -3.52 14.04
C SER A 51 -5.44 -1.99 14.06
N VAL A 52 -4.24 -1.40 14.10
CA VAL A 52 -4.07 0.05 13.97
C VAL A 52 -4.20 0.51 12.52
N VAL A 53 -3.63 -0.23 11.56
CA VAL A 53 -3.76 0.08 10.13
C VAL A 53 -5.22 -0.03 9.67
N PHE A 54 -5.98 -1.00 10.17
CA PHE A 54 -7.38 -1.25 9.81
C PHE A 54 -8.31 -1.02 11.01
N SER A 55 -8.23 0.15 11.65
CA SER A 55 -8.97 0.47 12.89
C SER A 55 -10.50 0.33 12.82
N LYS A 56 -11.10 0.31 11.63
CA LYS A 56 -12.54 0.11 11.42
C LYS A 56 -12.92 -1.33 11.08
N TRP A 57 -11.93 -2.20 10.83
CA TRP A 57 -12.15 -3.64 10.74
C TRP A 57 -12.77 -4.14 12.05
N ARG A 58 -13.66 -5.13 11.94
CA ARG A 58 -14.40 -5.69 13.09
C ARG A 58 -14.13 -7.18 13.30
N GLY A 59 -13.37 -7.80 12.42
CA GLY A 59 -12.83 -9.13 12.63
C GLY A 59 -11.55 -9.09 13.47
N LEU A 60 -10.83 -10.21 13.45
CA LEU A 60 -9.54 -10.36 14.10
C LEU A 60 -8.44 -10.53 13.05
N PHE A 61 -7.18 -10.49 13.50
CA PHE A 61 -6.03 -10.88 12.71
C PHE A 61 -5.31 -12.06 13.39
N CYS A 62 -4.73 -12.94 12.57
CA CYS A 62 -3.81 -13.98 12.99
C CYS A 62 -2.64 -13.99 11.99
N GLY A 63 -1.48 -13.55 12.46
CA GLY A 63 -0.38 -13.09 11.63
C GLY A 63 -0.83 -12.01 10.65
N VAL A 64 -0.66 -12.29 9.35
CA VAL A 64 -1.11 -11.43 8.25
C VAL A 64 -2.52 -11.75 7.75
N SER A 65 -3.15 -12.79 8.29
CA SER A 65 -4.46 -13.25 7.83
C SER A 65 -5.59 -12.61 8.62
N ALA A 66 -6.63 -12.18 7.92
CA ALA A 66 -7.85 -11.65 8.48
C ALA A 66 -8.85 -12.77 8.79
N ILE A 67 -9.46 -12.68 9.97
CA ILE A 67 -10.54 -13.56 10.42
C ILE A 67 -11.81 -12.71 10.43
N PRO A 68 -12.76 -12.93 9.50
CA PRO A 68 -14.00 -12.15 9.44
C PRO A 68 -14.81 -12.21 10.74
N PRO A 69 -15.53 -11.14 11.08
CA PRO A 69 -16.43 -11.18 12.24
C PRO A 69 -17.56 -12.19 12.05
N ALA A 70 -18.09 -12.70 13.15
CA ALA A 70 -19.26 -13.59 13.12
C ALA A 70 -20.46 -12.93 12.42
N SER A 71 -21.27 -13.73 11.73
CA SER A 71 -22.41 -13.25 10.92
C SER A 71 -23.37 -12.33 11.69
N GLU A 72 -23.60 -12.60 12.97
CA GLU A 72 -24.46 -11.77 13.83
C GLU A 72 -23.93 -10.34 14.02
N VAL A 73 -22.60 -10.17 14.10
CA VAL A 73 -21.97 -8.85 14.17
C VAL A 73 -22.16 -8.10 12.86
N VAL A 74 -22.04 -8.79 11.72
CA VAL A 74 -22.22 -8.19 10.39
C VAL A 74 -23.66 -7.69 10.18
N LYS A 75 -24.67 -8.41 10.66
CA LYS A 75 -26.09 -8.01 10.55
C LYS A 75 -26.42 -6.70 11.28
N THR A 76 -25.67 -6.37 12.33
CA THR A 76 -25.85 -5.12 13.08
C THR A 76 -25.14 -3.92 12.43
N MET A 77 -24.40 -4.13 11.34
CA MET A 77 -23.66 -3.06 10.67
C MET A 77 -24.56 -2.18 9.82
N SER A 78 -24.34 -0.87 9.92
CA SER A 78 -24.99 0.09 9.03
C SER A 78 -24.55 -0.13 7.58
N THR A 79 -25.43 0.12 6.62
CA THR A 79 -25.19 -0.10 5.17
C THR A 79 -23.97 0.68 4.65
N ALA A 80 -23.68 1.85 5.23
CA ALA A 80 -22.49 2.66 4.93
C ALA A 80 -21.16 1.98 5.32
N ALA A 81 -21.17 1.11 6.34
CA ALA A 81 -20.00 0.35 6.77
C ALA A 81 -19.83 -0.99 6.02
N GLY A 82 -20.64 -1.26 4.98
CA GLY A 82 -20.61 -2.51 4.20
C GLY A 82 -21.87 -3.37 4.29
N GLY A 83 -22.91 -2.94 5.01
CA GLY A 83 -24.15 -3.70 5.24
C GLY A 83 -25.11 -3.83 4.03
N GLY A 84 -24.63 -3.67 2.80
CA GLY A 84 -25.41 -3.88 1.58
C GLY A 84 -24.92 -5.09 0.80
N GLY A 85 -25.40 -6.29 1.14
CA GLY A 85 -25.16 -7.52 0.38
C GLY A 85 -23.75 -8.14 0.47
N SER A 86 -22.77 -7.46 1.07
CA SER A 86 -21.45 -8.02 1.36
C SER A 86 -21.48 -8.78 2.69
N THR A 87 -21.11 -10.06 2.69
CA THR A 87 -21.01 -10.89 3.90
C THR A 87 -19.82 -10.52 4.77
N CYS A 88 -18.88 -9.71 4.24
CA CYS A 88 -17.67 -9.26 4.93
C CYS A 88 -17.60 -7.72 4.90
N PRO A 89 -17.36 -7.05 6.04
CA PRO A 89 -17.07 -5.62 6.05
C PRO A 89 -15.77 -5.32 5.29
N PRO A 90 -15.56 -4.10 4.77
CA PRO A 90 -14.29 -3.72 4.17
C PRO A 90 -13.22 -3.48 5.25
N PHE A 91 -11.95 -3.69 4.90
CA PHE A 91 -10.82 -3.39 5.79
C PHE A 91 -10.60 -1.88 5.98
N ILE A 92 -10.95 -1.09 4.98
CA ILE A 92 -11.00 0.37 5.00
C ILE A 92 -12.34 0.83 4.45
N THR A 93 -13.09 1.66 5.17
CA THR A 93 -14.42 2.05 4.70
C THR A 93 -14.35 3.08 3.56
N ARG A 94 -15.46 3.26 2.84
CA ARG A 94 -15.55 4.28 1.78
C ARG A 94 -15.39 5.69 2.36
N GLU A 95 -15.89 5.92 3.57
CA GLU A 95 -15.73 7.17 4.30
C GLU A 95 -14.25 7.42 4.61
N GLU A 96 -13.52 6.41 5.09
CA GLU A 96 -12.08 6.53 5.35
C GLU A 96 -11.29 6.85 4.08
N ILE A 97 -11.61 6.19 2.95
CA ILE A 97 -11.00 6.48 1.65
C ILE A 97 -11.23 7.95 1.26
N ASN A 98 -12.48 8.42 1.32
CA ASN A 98 -12.83 9.80 0.97
C ASN A 98 -12.13 10.81 1.88
N SER A 99 -12.12 10.54 3.19
CA SER A 99 -11.42 11.38 4.18
C SER A 99 -9.93 11.45 3.89
N LEU A 100 -9.26 10.33 3.62
CA LEU A 100 -7.84 10.31 3.25
C LEU A 100 -7.55 11.18 2.04
N LEU A 101 -8.35 11.08 0.99
CA LEU A 101 -8.19 11.88 -0.24
C LEU A 101 -8.35 13.37 0.00
N VAL A 102 -9.27 13.79 0.88
CA VAL A 102 -9.42 15.19 1.28
C VAL A 102 -8.17 15.67 2.04
N VAL A 103 -7.66 14.87 2.97
CA VAL A 103 -6.47 15.20 3.76
C VAL A 103 -5.21 15.25 2.88
N CYS A 104 -5.09 14.37 1.87
CA CYS A 104 -3.98 14.37 0.91
C CYS A 104 -3.77 15.73 0.22
N LYS A 105 -4.83 16.53 0.02
CA LYS A 105 -4.72 17.85 -0.62
C LYS A 105 -3.85 18.83 0.17
N ASN A 106 -3.76 18.67 1.48
CA ASN A 106 -3.15 19.65 2.38
C ASN A 106 -1.93 19.10 3.14
N TYR A 107 -1.80 17.77 3.25
CA TYR A 107 -0.80 17.16 4.12
C TYR A 107 -0.03 16.04 3.42
N LYS A 108 1.21 15.82 3.88
CA LYS A 108 2.16 14.82 3.35
C LYS A 108 1.99 13.44 3.98
N ARG A 109 1.62 13.42 5.25
CA ARG A 109 1.50 12.21 6.07
C ARG A 109 0.48 11.18 5.59
N PRO A 110 -0.63 11.57 4.92
CA PRO A 110 -1.58 10.60 4.37
C PRO A 110 -0.96 9.64 3.37
N PHE A 111 0.03 10.08 2.59
CA PHE A 111 0.65 9.22 1.57
C PHE A 111 1.37 8.02 2.19
N GLU A 112 2.09 8.21 3.29
CA GLU A 112 2.70 7.10 4.06
C GLU A 112 1.62 6.17 4.65
N ASN A 113 0.50 6.72 5.12
CA ASN A 113 -0.62 5.89 5.59
C ASN A 113 -1.21 5.05 4.45
N ILE A 114 -1.32 5.61 3.24
CA ILE A 114 -1.81 4.90 2.06
C ILE A 114 -0.82 3.80 1.66
N VAL A 115 0.50 4.07 1.68
CA VAL A 115 1.51 3.02 1.49
C VAL A 115 1.25 1.86 2.45
N SER A 116 1.09 2.13 3.75
CA SER A 116 0.77 1.08 4.74
C SER A 116 -0.53 0.35 4.43
N VAL A 117 -1.59 1.05 4.02
CA VAL A 117 -2.87 0.42 3.65
C VAL A 117 -2.69 -0.54 2.48
N ILE A 118 -1.98 -0.13 1.43
CA ILE A 118 -1.78 -0.96 0.24
C ILE A 118 -0.88 -2.16 0.53
N THR A 119 0.22 -1.98 1.26
CA THR A 119 1.19 -3.05 1.52
C THR A 119 0.73 -4.05 2.59
N LYS A 120 -0.17 -3.64 3.49
CA LYS A 120 -0.70 -4.49 4.57
C LYS A 120 -2.09 -5.06 4.30
N TYR A 121 -2.71 -4.69 3.19
CA TYR A 121 -4.00 -5.26 2.81
C TYR A 121 -3.86 -6.79 2.61
N PRO A 122 -4.80 -7.61 3.09
CA PRO A 122 -4.73 -9.07 2.97
C PRO A 122 -5.11 -9.55 1.57
N TRP A 123 -4.32 -9.17 0.56
CA TRP A 123 -4.57 -9.48 -0.86
C TRP A 123 -4.60 -10.99 -1.15
N HIS A 124 -3.96 -11.82 -0.32
CA HIS A 124 -4.00 -13.28 -0.41
C HIS A 124 -5.38 -13.86 -0.09
N GLN A 125 -6.26 -13.10 0.58
CA GLN A 125 -7.63 -13.49 0.91
C GLN A 125 -8.65 -12.78 0.02
N ALA A 126 -8.49 -12.93 -1.30
CA ALA A 126 -9.35 -12.27 -2.30
C ALA A 126 -10.87 -12.53 -2.10
N HIS A 127 -11.24 -13.67 -1.50
CA HIS A 127 -12.64 -13.99 -1.16
C HIS A 127 -13.27 -13.04 -0.11
N LEU A 128 -12.46 -12.27 0.62
CA LEU A 128 -12.92 -11.24 1.57
C LEU A 128 -13.02 -9.85 0.92
N ILE A 129 -12.63 -9.71 -0.34
CA ILE A 129 -12.48 -8.42 -1.01
C ILE A 129 -13.37 -8.40 -2.24
N THR A 130 -14.41 -7.57 -2.22
CA THR A 130 -15.26 -7.40 -3.38
C THR A 130 -14.51 -6.67 -4.50
N THR A 131 -14.81 -7.00 -5.77
CA THR A 131 -14.23 -6.33 -6.94
C THR A 131 -14.41 -4.82 -6.87
N MET A 132 -15.62 -4.36 -6.51
CA MET A 132 -15.92 -2.94 -6.35
C MET A 132 -15.05 -2.28 -5.27
N HIS A 133 -14.83 -2.94 -4.14
CA HIS A 133 -14.00 -2.38 -3.08
C HIS A 133 -12.51 -2.33 -3.46
N ARG A 134 -12.02 -3.37 -4.14
CA ARG A 134 -10.68 -3.36 -4.73
C ARG A 134 -10.49 -2.18 -5.68
N ASP A 135 -11.48 -1.91 -6.53
CA ASP A 135 -11.41 -0.81 -7.49
C ASP A 135 -11.44 0.57 -6.78
N HIS A 136 -12.15 0.70 -5.64
CA HIS A 136 -12.06 1.90 -4.80
C HIS A 136 -10.66 2.10 -4.20
N ILE A 137 -9.99 1.04 -3.76
CA ILE A 137 -8.62 1.10 -3.23
C ILE A 137 -7.63 1.50 -4.32
N TYR A 138 -7.80 0.94 -5.53
CA TYR A 138 -7.03 1.33 -6.70
C TYR A 138 -7.19 2.84 -7.02
N GLU A 139 -8.43 3.33 -7.09
CA GLU A 139 -8.67 4.74 -7.42
C GLU A 139 -8.16 5.67 -6.31
N MET A 140 -8.26 5.28 -5.03
CA MET A 140 -7.65 6.01 -3.92
C MET A 140 -6.13 6.17 -4.12
N LEU A 141 -5.43 5.08 -4.45
CA LEU A 141 -4.00 5.11 -4.69
C LEU A 141 -3.64 6.01 -5.87
N LYS A 142 -4.33 5.85 -7.01
CA LYS A 142 -4.11 6.66 -8.21
C LYS A 142 -4.28 8.15 -7.94
N LEU A 143 -5.38 8.56 -7.31
CA LEU A 143 -5.65 9.96 -6.97
C LEU A 143 -4.62 10.52 -5.96
N SER A 144 -4.09 9.65 -5.09
CA SER A 144 -3.06 10.01 -4.14
C SER A 144 -1.70 10.21 -4.80
N ILE A 145 -1.35 9.42 -5.82
CA ILE A 145 -0.18 9.66 -6.68
C ILE A 145 -0.31 11.03 -7.37
N GLU A 146 -1.46 11.33 -7.97
CA GLU A 146 -1.72 12.64 -8.61
C GLU A 146 -1.56 13.78 -7.61
N SER A 147 -2.18 13.65 -6.42
CA SER A 147 -2.08 14.67 -5.37
C SER A 147 -0.65 14.85 -4.86
N LEU A 148 0.11 13.76 -4.69
CA LEU A 148 1.49 13.82 -4.21
C LEU A 148 2.40 14.54 -5.22
N LYS A 149 2.22 14.30 -6.52
CA LYS A 149 2.97 15.02 -7.55
C LYS A 149 2.76 16.53 -7.49
N VAL A 150 1.52 16.97 -7.26
CA VAL A 150 1.21 18.40 -7.09
C VAL A 150 1.88 18.99 -5.85
N HIS A 151 2.12 18.19 -4.80
CA HIS A 151 2.90 18.65 -3.66
C HIS A 151 4.39 18.69 -3.93
N LEU A 152 4.92 17.70 -4.65
CA LEU A 152 6.34 17.63 -5.01
C LEU A 152 6.74 18.73 -5.99
N SER A 153 5.81 19.26 -6.78
CA SER A 153 6.07 20.40 -7.67
C SER A 153 6.11 21.76 -6.95
N LYS A 154 5.94 21.81 -5.62
CA LYS A 154 5.94 23.05 -4.83
C LYS A 154 7.27 23.20 -4.09
N ASP A 155 8.01 24.27 -4.35
CA ASP A 155 9.38 24.48 -3.84
C ASP A 155 9.50 24.58 -2.31
N TYR A 156 8.41 24.94 -1.62
CA TYR A 156 8.40 25.14 -0.16
C TYR A 156 8.08 23.87 0.64
N VAL A 157 7.95 22.74 -0.03
CA VAL A 157 7.39 21.52 0.55
C VAL A 157 8.49 20.48 0.73
N GLN A 158 9.09 20.39 1.93
CA GLN A 158 10.04 19.30 2.29
C GLN A 158 9.35 17.92 2.33
N ILE A 159 9.11 17.30 1.18
CA ILE A 159 8.66 15.91 1.07
C ILE A 159 9.87 15.06 0.76
N GLU A 160 9.89 13.87 1.34
CA GLU A 160 10.89 12.84 1.07
C GLU A 160 10.80 12.45 -0.43
N PRO A 161 11.85 12.68 -1.24
CA PRO A 161 11.76 12.55 -2.69
C PRO A 161 11.35 11.14 -3.17
N THR A 162 11.68 10.09 -2.40
CA THR A 162 11.35 8.70 -2.75
C THR A 162 9.91 8.32 -2.40
N LEU A 163 9.13 9.20 -1.74
CA LEU A 163 7.77 8.91 -1.34
C LEU A 163 6.86 8.59 -2.54
N LEU A 164 7.03 9.28 -3.67
CA LEU A 164 6.26 9.00 -4.89
C LEU A 164 6.60 7.62 -5.46
N GLU A 165 7.88 7.27 -5.46
CA GLU A 165 8.37 5.97 -5.89
C GLU A 165 7.81 4.86 -4.99
N ARG A 166 7.93 5.00 -3.67
CA ARG A 166 7.41 4.06 -2.67
C ARG A 166 5.89 3.86 -2.80
N LEU A 167 5.14 4.94 -2.99
CA LEU A 167 3.69 4.91 -3.21
C LEU A 167 3.31 4.17 -4.50
N THR A 168 4.01 4.46 -5.59
CA THR A 168 3.78 3.83 -6.89
C THR A 168 4.16 2.35 -6.84
N ARG A 169 5.31 2.03 -6.26
CA ARG A 169 5.82 0.67 -6.06
C ARG A 169 4.85 -0.19 -5.26
N ALA A 170 4.25 0.33 -4.19
CA ALA A 170 3.22 -0.38 -3.42
C ALA A 170 2.04 -0.81 -4.31
N GLY A 171 1.63 0.03 -5.27
CA GLY A 171 0.59 -0.30 -6.24
C GLY A 171 1.02 -1.34 -7.28
N VAL A 172 2.23 -1.22 -7.84
CA VAL A 172 2.75 -2.18 -8.82
C VAL A 172 2.92 -3.57 -8.22
N MET A 173 3.37 -3.65 -6.96
CA MET A 173 3.52 -4.89 -6.20
C MET A 173 2.19 -5.50 -5.74
N CYS A 174 1.07 -4.77 -5.85
CA CYS A 174 -0.24 -5.28 -5.46
C CYS A 174 -0.68 -6.42 -6.39
N SER A 175 -0.87 -7.62 -5.83
CA SER A 175 -1.28 -8.81 -6.60
C SER A 175 -2.72 -8.74 -7.08
N ALA A 176 -3.57 -7.93 -6.45
CA ALA A 176 -4.98 -7.78 -6.82
C ALA A 176 -5.20 -6.83 -8.00
N PHE A 177 -4.22 -5.96 -8.31
CA PHE A 177 -4.33 -5.01 -9.41
C PHE A 177 -3.97 -5.66 -10.74
N THR A 178 -4.76 -5.34 -11.76
CA THR A 178 -4.50 -5.79 -13.13
C THR A 178 -3.24 -5.13 -13.69
N GLU A 179 -2.61 -5.75 -14.68
CA GLU A 179 -1.46 -5.18 -15.40
C GLU A 179 -1.76 -3.78 -15.94
N ARG A 180 -2.97 -3.60 -16.51
CA ARG A 180 -3.44 -2.31 -17.02
C ARG A 180 -3.53 -1.25 -15.90
N GLN A 181 -4.03 -1.63 -14.72
CA GLN A 181 -4.05 -0.75 -13.56
C GLN A 181 -2.64 -0.37 -13.12
N LYS A 182 -1.72 -1.33 -13.02
CA LYS A 182 -0.31 -1.08 -12.65
C LYS A 182 0.39 -0.15 -13.64
N MET A 183 0.20 -0.38 -14.94
CA MET A 183 0.72 0.48 -16.01
C MET A 183 0.17 1.90 -15.90
N THR A 184 -1.13 2.04 -15.61
CA THR A 184 -1.76 3.35 -15.40
C THR A 184 -1.13 4.08 -14.20
N LEU A 185 -0.82 3.39 -13.10
CA LEU A 185 -0.15 4.01 -11.94
C LEU A 185 1.24 4.57 -12.30
N LEU A 186 2.03 3.82 -13.07
CA LEU A 186 3.35 4.26 -13.55
C LEU A 186 3.23 5.50 -14.45
N GLN A 187 2.29 5.47 -15.40
CA GLN A 187 2.01 6.60 -16.28
C GLN A 187 1.54 7.84 -15.51
N THR A 188 0.63 7.66 -14.54
CA THR A 188 0.18 8.71 -13.64
C THR A 188 1.34 9.28 -12.82
N ALA A 189 2.23 8.43 -12.31
CA ALA A 189 3.41 8.83 -11.56
C ALA A 189 4.45 9.55 -12.43
N ARG A 190 4.51 9.25 -13.73
CA ARG A 190 5.62 9.56 -14.66
C ARG A 190 6.94 8.96 -14.17
N ILE A 191 6.89 7.70 -13.78
CA ILE A 191 8.04 6.91 -13.35
C ILE A 191 8.11 5.68 -14.25
N ASP A 192 9.31 5.37 -14.74
CA ASP A 192 9.55 4.13 -15.48
C ASP A 192 9.35 2.91 -14.58
N CYS A 193 9.01 1.77 -15.16
CA CYS A 193 8.87 0.56 -14.35
C CYS A 193 10.23 0.20 -13.73
N PRO A 194 10.33 0.04 -12.38
CA PRO A 194 11.55 -0.44 -11.77
C PRO A 194 11.95 -1.80 -12.37
N PRO A 195 13.24 -2.02 -12.73
CA PRO A 195 13.67 -3.25 -13.42
C PRO A 195 13.27 -4.54 -12.69
N ASP A 196 13.30 -4.50 -11.37
CA ASP A 196 12.95 -5.63 -10.51
C ASP A 196 11.44 -5.93 -10.49
N LEU A 197 10.59 -5.04 -11.00
CA LEU A 197 9.13 -5.20 -11.05
C LEU A 197 8.58 -5.45 -12.46
N VAL A 198 9.42 -5.43 -13.51
CA VAL A 198 8.98 -5.59 -14.91
C VAL A 198 8.18 -6.89 -15.10
N HIS A 199 8.61 -7.96 -14.43
CA HIS A 199 7.93 -9.27 -14.48
C HIS A 199 6.47 -9.24 -13.99
N LEU A 200 6.09 -8.24 -13.17
CA LEU A 200 4.72 -8.07 -12.68
C LEU A 200 3.78 -7.37 -13.67
N LEU A 201 4.32 -6.89 -14.80
CA LEU A 201 3.60 -6.23 -15.88
C LEU A 201 3.54 -7.08 -17.15
N LEU A 202 4.32 -8.16 -17.22
CA LEU A 202 4.31 -9.07 -18.35
C LEU A 202 3.15 -10.07 -18.19
N PRO A 203 2.37 -10.33 -19.26
CA PRO A 203 1.40 -11.40 -19.23
C PRO A 203 2.12 -12.70 -18.88
N VAL A 204 1.54 -13.47 -17.94
CA VAL A 204 2.01 -14.81 -17.59
C VAL A 204 2.01 -15.63 -18.87
N MET A 205 3.18 -15.79 -19.48
CA MET A 205 3.33 -16.67 -20.62
C MET A 205 3.03 -18.08 -20.10
N PRO A 206 2.09 -18.83 -20.70
CA PRO A 206 1.93 -20.23 -20.33
C PRO A 206 3.30 -20.90 -20.47
N GLN A 207 3.67 -21.72 -19.47
CA GLN A 207 5.01 -22.34 -19.30
C GLN A 207 5.55 -23.12 -20.51
N ASN A 208 4.79 -23.23 -21.59
CA ASN A 208 5.14 -23.88 -22.84
C ASN A 208 5.97 -23.00 -23.81
N TYR A 209 6.30 -21.75 -23.47
CA TYR A 209 7.02 -20.81 -24.35
C TYR A 209 8.43 -20.41 -23.88
N LEU A 210 9.18 -21.31 -23.24
CA LEU A 210 10.59 -21.07 -22.82
C LEU A 210 11.60 -20.86 -23.98
N THR A 211 11.16 -20.51 -25.19
CA THR A 211 12.03 -20.34 -26.36
C THR A 211 11.65 -19.15 -27.25
N VAL A 212 11.01 -18.10 -26.73
CA VAL A 212 10.76 -16.90 -27.53
C VAL A 212 11.99 -15.98 -27.47
N PRO A 213 12.70 -15.73 -28.58
CA PRO A 213 13.87 -14.85 -28.59
C PRO A 213 13.51 -13.42 -28.21
N TYR A 214 14.42 -12.73 -27.52
CA TYR A 214 14.31 -11.36 -27.04
C TYR A 214 13.82 -10.37 -28.13
N ASP A 215 14.22 -10.59 -29.39
CA ASP A 215 13.81 -9.77 -30.54
C ASP A 215 12.29 -9.77 -30.76
N ARG A 216 11.61 -10.87 -30.43
CA ARG A 216 10.15 -10.99 -30.59
C ARG A 216 9.38 -10.28 -29.48
N LEU A 217 9.97 -10.20 -28.26
CA LEU A 217 9.45 -9.41 -27.14
C LEU A 217 9.56 -7.90 -27.44
N LYS A 218 10.70 -7.47 -27.99
CA LYS A 218 10.92 -6.08 -28.39
C LYS A 218 9.96 -5.63 -29.51
N SER A 219 9.61 -6.53 -30.43
CA SER A 219 8.63 -6.25 -31.48
C SER A 219 7.19 -6.18 -30.99
N ALA A 220 6.83 -6.95 -29.94
CA ALA A 220 5.46 -7.01 -29.44
C ALA A 220 5.15 -5.90 -28.42
N TYR A 221 6.15 -5.47 -27.65
CA TYR A 221 6.00 -4.46 -26.60
C TYR A 221 7.15 -3.44 -26.62
N PRO A 222 7.24 -2.60 -27.67
CA PRO A 222 8.33 -1.64 -27.84
C PRO A 222 8.42 -0.62 -26.69
N GLN A 223 7.32 -0.39 -25.96
CA GLN A 223 7.25 0.55 -24.84
C GLN A 223 7.96 0.07 -23.56
N ILE A 224 8.39 -1.20 -23.50
CA ILE A 224 8.99 -1.82 -22.31
C ILE A 224 10.53 -1.91 -22.43
N CYS A 225 11.07 -1.87 -23.66
CA CYS A 225 12.45 -2.26 -23.93
C CYS A 225 13.41 -1.10 -24.26
N ASP A 226 12.97 0.15 -24.18
CA ASP A 226 13.83 1.32 -24.39
C ASP A 226 14.45 1.78 -23.07
N GLY A 227 15.39 0.96 -22.58
CA GLY A 227 16.31 1.27 -21.51
C GLY A 227 17.58 0.45 -21.73
N THR A 228 18.63 1.13 -22.18
CA THR A 228 19.99 0.66 -22.48
C THR A 228 20.38 -0.68 -21.84
N GLY A 229 20.75 -1.64 -22.70
CA GLY A 229 21.29 -2.94 -22.30
C GLY A 229 22.57 -2.83 -21.50
N ASP A 230 22.78 -3.74 -20.56
CA ASP A 230 23.59 -4.94 -20.80
C ASP A 230 23.64 -5.79 -19.53
N HIS A 231 23.72 -7.12 -19.74
CA HIS A 231 24.03 -8.19 -18.78
C HIS A 231 23.01 -8.55 -17.70
N LEU A 232 22.23 -9.60 -17.99
CA LEU A 232 21.85 -10.62 -17.00
C LEU A 232 22.51 -11.94 -17.40
N ILE A 233 23.54 -12.32 -16.64
CA ILE A 233 24.02 -13.70 -16.55
C ILE A 233 23.20 -14.38 -15.44
N TYR A 234 22.75 -15.59 -15.75
CA TYR A 234 21.84 -16.51 -15.06
C TYR A 234 21.67 -16.39 -13.54
#